data_AF-A0A3D3AF88-F1
#
_entry.id   AF-A0A3D3AF88-F1
#
_cell.length_a   1.000
_cell.length_b   1.000
_cell.length_c   1.000
_cell.angle_alpha   90.00
_cell.angle_beta   90.00
_cell.angle_gamma   90.00
#
_symmetry.space_group_name_H-M   'P 1'
#
loop_
_entity.id
_entity.type
_entity.pdbx_description
1 polymer ?
#
loop_
_entity_poly.entity_id
_entity_poly.type
_entity_poly.pdbx_seq_one_letter_code
_entity_poly.pdbx_strand_id
1 'polypeptide(L)'
;CNYITSHSGNVISIKNTFSFENTIKRIYTTFYNKNKISETLISKYITDLLTEMITSINEVNPDYGHYKVIENAISYISENINNNLDLNELSSSVSLSPYYFSRLFKKETGLTPHTYIISARINAAKFY
;
A
#
# COMPACT_ATOMS: atom_id res chain seq x y z
N CYS A 1 -13.07 3.05 -7.63
CA CYS A 1 -12.17 2.65 -6.51
C CYS A 1 -11.87 1.16 -6.41
N ASN A 2 -12.76 0.23 -6.81
CA ASN A 2 -12.54 -1.22 -6.61
C ASN A 2 -11.37 -1.84 -7.41
N TYR A 3 -10.87 -1.17 -8.46
CA TYR A 3 -9.79 -1.71 -9.30
C TYR A 3 -8.41 -1.58 -8.63
N ILE A 4 -8.20 -0.51 -7.86
CA ILE A 4 -6.94 -0.24 -7.15
C ILE A 4 -6.83 -1.13 -5.91
N THR A 5 -7.92 -1.25 -5.14
CA THR A 5 -7.97 -2.10 -3.94
C THR A 5 -7.89 -3.59 -4.24
N SER A 6 -8.29 -4.04 -5.44
CA SER A 6 -8.24 -5.46 -5.84
C SER A 6 -6.86 -5.93 -6.31
N HIS A 7 -5.97 -5.02 -6.70
CA HIS A 7 -4.65 -5.37 -7.25
C HIS A 7 -3.47 -4.95 -6.37
N SER A 8 -3.66 -3.97 -5.48
CA SER A 8 -2.53 -3.37 -4.73
C SER A 8 -2.75 -3.28 -3.22
N GLY A 9 -3.82 -3.88 -2.69
CA GLY A 9 -4.19 -3.71 -1.29
C GLY A 9 -4.61 -2.27 -0.97
N ASN A 10 -4.97 -2.01 0.29
CA ASN A 10 -5.37 -0.67 0.72
C ASN A 10 -4.13 0.24 0.78
N VAL A 11 -3.85 0.98 -0.30
CA VAL A 11 -2.57 1.69 -0.46
C VAL A 11 -2.40 2.81 0.56
N ILE A 12 -3.48 3.51 0.99
CA ILE A 12 -3.42 4.56 2.03
C ILE A 12 -4.78 4.70 2.75
N SER A 13 -4.80 4.54 4.06
CA SER A 13 -5.97 4.81 4.91
C SER A 13 -5.86 6.22 5.50
N ILE A 14 -6.35 7.23 4.76
CA ILE A 14 -6.28 8.64 5.17
C ILE A 14 -7.38 8.91 6.21
N LYS A 15 -7.01 9.11 7.48
CA LYS A 15 -7.95 9.45 8.58
C LYS A 15 -8.69 10.77 8.35
N ASN A 16 -8.03 11.77 7.73
CA ASN A 16 -8.60 13.10 7.50
C ASN A 16 -8.83 13.35 6.00
N THR A 17 -9.94 12.82 5.50
CA THR A 17 -10.36 12.95 4.10
C THR A 17 -10.59 14.43 3.71
N PHE A 18 -10.85 15.32 4.67
CA PHE A 18 -11.24 16.71 4.41
C PHE A 18 -10.10 17.55 3.81
N SER A 19 -8.88 17.46 4.36
CA SER A 19 -7.74 18.24 3.83
C SER A 19 -7.31 17.73 2.46
N PHE A 20 -7.24 16.41 2.31
CA PHE A 20 -6.94 15.75 1.04
C PHE A 20 -7.93 16.14 -0.05
N GLU A 21 -9.23 16.07 0.24
CA GLU A 21 -10.28 16.49 -0.70
C GLU A 21 -10.15 17.96 -1.08
N ASN A 22 -9.82 18.83 -0.14
CA ASN A 22 -9.63 20.25 -0.41
C ASN A 22 -8.42 20.50 -1.32
N THR A 23 -7.33 19.77 -1.12
CA THR A 23 -6.13 19.87 -1.97
C THR A 23 -6.41 19.34 -3.38
N ILE A 24 -7.10 18.20 -3.51
CA ILE A 24 -7.57 17.69 -4.81
C ILE A 24 -8.52 18.68 -5.50
N LYS A 25 -9.47 19.28 -4.78
CA LYS A 25 -10.36 20.32 -5.32
C LYS A 25 -9.57 21.54 -5.80
N ARG A 26 -8.55 21.99 -5.06
CA ARG A 26 -7.68 23.11 -5.46
C ARG A 26 -6.90 22.80 -6.73
N ILE A 27 -6.33 21.60 -6.85
CA ILE A 27 -5.67 21.13 -8.07
C ILE A 27 -6.68 21.15 -9.24
N TYR A 28 -7.83 20.48 -9.09
CA TYR A 28 -8.86 20.41 -10.11
C TYR A 28 -9.34 21.79 -10.59
N THR A 29 -9.66 22.70 -9.66
CA THR A 29 -10.12 24.06 -10.00
C THR A 29 -9.04 24.89 -10.71
N THR A 30 -7.76 24.64 -10.40
CA THR A 30 -6.62 25.30 -11.05
C THR A 30 -6.45 24.82 -12.50
N PHE A 31 -6.73 23.55 -12.79
CA PHE A 31 -6.74 23.01 -14.15
C PHE A 31 -8.01 23.38 -14.94
N TYR A 32 -9.16 23.47 -14.27
CA TYR A 32 -10.45 23.76 -14.92
C TYR A 32 -10.60 25.23 -15.33
N ASN A 33 -10.11 26.16 -14.50
CA ASN A 33 -10.04 27.56 -14.87
C ASN A 33 -8.84 27.75 -15.81
N LYS A 34 -9.10 27.87 -17.13
CA LYS A 34 -8.15 28.02 -18.26
C LYS A 34 -7.09 29.14 -18.18
N ASN A 35 -6.76 29.62 -16.99
CA ASN A 35 -5.67 30.53 -16.74
C ASN A 35 -4.32 29.82 -16.88
N LYS A 36 -3.27 30.61 -17.13
CA LYS A 36 -1.88 30.14 -17.24
C LYS A 36 -1.51 29.44 -15.93
N ILE A 37 -1.39 28.11 -15.97
CA ILE A 37 -1.07 27.28 -14.81
C ILE A 37 0.30 27.71 -14.29
N SER A 38 0.34 28.19 -13.05
CA SER A 38 1.60 28.55 -12.40
C SER A 38 2.23 27.28 -11.84
N GLU A 39 3.36 26.88 -12.43
CA GLU A 39 4.12 25.69 -12.02
C GLU A 39 4.43 25.69 -10.52
N THR A 40 4.76 26.85 -9.95
CA THR A 40 5.06 26.99 -8.53
C THR A 40 3.85 26.70 -7.64
N LEU A 41 2.62 27.05 -8.07
CA LEU A 41 1.39 26.73 -7.35
C LEU A 41 1.06 25.24 -7.41
N ILE A 42 1.27 24.61 -8.57
CA ILE A 42 1.07 23.16 -8.70
C ILE A 42 2.06 22.40 -7.83
N SER A 43 3.35 22.76 -7.88
CA SER A 43 4.37 22.16 -7.02
C SER A 43 4.04 22.30 -5.54
N LYS A 44 3.50 23.45 -5.13
CA LYS A 44 2.99 23.63 -3.76
C LYS A 44 1.87 22.65 -3.44
N TYR A 45 0.82 22.57 -4.26
CA TYR A 45 -0.32 21.68 -3.99
C TYR A 45 0.07 20.20 -3.97
N ILE A 46 0.98 19.79 -4.85
CA ILE A 46 1.53 18.43 -4.85
C ILE A 46 2.32 18.19 -3.56
N THR A 47 3.17 19.13 -3.14
CA THR A 47 3.95 19.01 -1.91
C THR A 47 3.06 18.95 -0.68
N ASP A 48 2.03 19.79 -0.60
CA ASP A 48 1.05 19.80 0.49
C ASP A 48 0.32 18.44 0.56
N LEU A 49 -0.10 17.90 -0.59
CA LEU A 49 -0.75 16.59 -0.69
C LEU A 49 0.16 15.44 -0.22
N LEU A 50 1.42 15.42 -0.69
CA LEU A 50 2.39 14.40 -0.30
C LEU A 50 2.75 14.50 1.19
N THR A 51 2.85 15.72 1.71
CA THR A 51 3.12 15.97 3.13
C THR A 51 1.98 15.44 3.98
N GLU A 52 0.72 15.73 3.62
CA GLU A 52 -0.46 15.20 4.32
C GLU A 52 -0.49 13.66 4.32
N MET A 53 -0.16 13.03 3.19
CA MET A 53 -0.07 11.56 3.11
C MET A 53 0.98 11.01 4.07
N ILE A 54 2.19 11.58 4.09
CA ILE A 54 3.29 11.13 4.96
C ILE A 54 2.98 11.42 6.44
N THR A 55 2.35 12.55 6.76
CA THR A 55 1.96 12.86 8.15
C THR A 55 0.85 11.93 8.63
N SER A 56 -0.11 11.56 7.76
CA SER A 56 -1.17 10.61 8.10
C SER A 56 -0.67 9.18 8.33
N ILE A 57 0.47 8.83 7.74
CA ILE A 57 1.20 7.59 7.99
C ILE A 57 1.81 7.56 9.41
N ASN A 58 2.25 8.71 9.92
CA ASN A 58 3.00 8.81 11.18
C ASN A 58 2.10 8.93 12.43
N GLU A 59 0.82 9.21 12.28
CA GLU A 59 -0.14 9.13 13.39
C GLU A 59 -0.55 7.68 13.62
N VAL A 60 -0.05 7.08 14.70
CA VAL A 60 -0.28 5.67 15.10
C VAL A 60 -1.74 5.26 14.89
N ASN A 61 -1.98 4.61 13.76
CA ASN A 61 -3.20 3.92 13.45
C ASN A 61 -2.88 2.43 13.68
N PRO A 62 -3.63 1.70 14.51
CA PRO A 62 -3.37 0.28 14.76
C PRO A 62 -3.24 -0.54 13.46
N ASP A 63 -3.96 -0.12 12.41
CA ASP A 63 -3.91 -0.74 11.08
C ASP A 63 -2.59 -0.48 10.33
N TYR A 64 -1.84 0.59 10.67
CA TYR A 64 -0.52 0.84 10.08
C TYR A 64 0.52 -0.18 10.57
N GLY A 65 0.40 -0.65 11.81
CA GLY A 65 1.21 -1.75 12.32
C GLY A 65 0.96 -3.04 11.53
N HIS A 66 -0.30 -3.31 11.17
CA HIS A 66 -0.66 -4.44 10.32
C HIS A 66 -0.07 -4.32 8.90
N TYR A 67 -0.18 -3.15 8.28
CA TYR A 67 0.41 -2.90 6.97
C TYR A 67 1.93 -3.16 6.98
N LYS A 68 2.64 -2.60 7.97
CA LYS A 68 4.10 -2.77 8.08
C LYS A 68 4.50 -4.24 8.29
N VAL A 69 3.72 -4.99 9.07
CA VAL A 69 3.91 -6.43 9.26
C VAL A 69 3.75 -7.19 7.94
N ILE A 70 2.73 -6.89 7.15
CA ILE A 70 2.51 -7.54 5.86
C ILE A 70 3.56 -7.13 4.82
N GLU A 71 4.00 -5.87 4.82
CA GLU A 71 5.10 -5.39 3.97
C GLU A 71 6.39 -6.17 4.25
N ASN A 72 6.75 -6.38 5.52
CA ASN A 72 7.92 -7.18 5.90
C ASN A 72 7.79 -8.63 5.43
N ALA A 73 6.59 -9.23 5.54
CA ALA A 73 6.35 -10.59 5.05
C ALA A 73 6.49 -10.68 3.51
N ILE A 74 6.03 -9.67 2.76
CA ILE A 74 6.17 -9.61 1.31
C ILE A 74 7.65 -9.50 0.91
N SER A 75 8.43 -8.64 1.59
CA SER A 75 9.87 -8.54 1.37
C SER A 75 10.57 -9.88 1.60
N TYR A 76 10.25 -10.57 2.70
CA TYR A 76 10.78 -11.90 2.99
C TYR A 76 10.44 -12.92 1.89
N ILE A 77 9.20 -12.92 1.37
CA ILE A 77 8.79 -13.77 0.24
C ILE A 77 9.63 -13.46 -1.01
N SER A 78 9.87 -12.18 -1.30
CA SER A 78 10.62 -11.77 -2.49
C SER A 78 12.09 -12.20 -2.45
N GLU A 79 12.72 -12.10 -1.27
CA GLU A 79 14.11 -12.50 -1.04
C GLU A 79 14.28 -14.04 -1.07
N ASN A 80 13.22 -14.77 -0.78
CA ASN A 80 13.23 -16.23 -0.64
C ASN A 80 12.32 -16.95 -1.66
N ILE A 81 11.99 -16.31 -2.78
CA ILE A 81 10.97 -16.79 -3.74
C ILE A 81 11.29 -18.17 -4.34
N ASN A 82 12.59 -18.48 -4.44
CA ASN A 82 13.13 -19.74 -4.98
C ASN A 82 13.14 -20.87 -3.94
N ASN A 83 12.96 -20.56 -2.66
CA ASN A 83 12.91 -21.54 -1.57
C ASN A 83 11.47 -22.06 -1.40
N ASN A 84 11.33 -23.23 -0.78
CA ASN A 84 10.03 -23.73 -0.35
C ASN A 84 9.56 -22.97 0.88
N LEU A 85 8.79 -21.92 0.66
CA LEU A 85 8.16 -21.12 1.72
C LEU A 85 6.86 -21.77 2.18
N ASP A 86 6.76 -22.07 3.48
CA ASP A 86 5.50 -22.49 4.11
C ASP A 86 4.90 -21.38 5.02
N LEU A 87 3.60 -21.48 5.27
CA LEU A 87 2.84 -20.53 6.10
C LEU A 87 3.46 -20.33 7.49
N ASN A 88 4.00 -21.40 8.09
CA ASN A 88 4.60 -21.34 9.42
C ASN A 88 5.88 -20.50 9.45
N GLU A 89 6.70 -20.57 8.39
CA GLU A 89 7.92 -19.78 8.28
C GLU A 89 7.58 -18.30 8.08
N LEU A 90 6.61 -18.01 7.21
CA LEU A 90 6.14 -16.66 6.96
C LEU A 90 5.50 -16.01 8.18
N SER A 91 4.72 -16.76 8.95
CA SER A 91 4.12 -16.22 10.17
C SER A 91 5.18 -16.00 11.26
N SER A 92 6.19 -16.88 11.33
CA SER A 92 7.28 -16.76 12.29
C SER A 92 8.19 -15.57 11.99
N SER A 93 8.46 -15.26 10.72
CA SER A 93 9.29 -14.11 10.34
C SER A 93 8.70 -12.76 10.80
N VAL A 94 7.39 -12.71 11.04
CA VAL A 94 6.68 -11.53 11.56
C VAL A 94 6.11 -11.73 12.97
N SER A 95 6.52 -12.78 13.68
CA SER A 95 6.10 -13.07 15.07
C SER A 95 4.57 -13.15 15.27
N LEU A 96 3.85 -13.69 14.29
CA LEU A 96 2.40 -13.91 14.35
C LEU A 96 2.05 -15.39 14.35
N SER A 97 0.88 -15.74 14.87
CA SER A 97 0.34 -17.09 14.69
C SER A 97 -0.03 -17.31 13.22
N PRO A 98 0.12 -18.53 12.67
CA PRO A 98 -0.19 -18.83 11.27
C PRO A 98 -1.61 -18.44 10.85
N TYR A 99 -2.57 -18.67 11.75
CA TYR A 99 -3.98 -18.33 11.52
C TYR A 99 -4.20 -16.82 11.42
N TYR A 100 -3.63 -16.06 12.36
CA TYR A 100 -3.77 -14.60 12.37
C TYR A 100 -3.04 -13.98 11.17
N PHE A 101 -1.83 -14.45 10.88
CA PHE A 101 -1.07 -14.05 9.71
C PHE A 101 -1.85 -14.30 8.41
N SER A 102 -2.40 -15.49 8.20
CA SER A 102 -3.15 -15.78 6.97
C SER A 102 -4.38 -14.89 6.79
N ARG A 103 -5.10 -14.60 7.88
CA ARG A 103 -6.25 -13.68 7.87
C ARG A 103 -5.81 -12.26 7.54
N LEU A 104 -4.76 -11.78 8.20
CA LEU A 104 -4.25 -10.43 8.04
C LEU A 104 -3.67 -10.22 6.65
N PHE A 105 -2.85 -11.15 6.18
CA PHE A 105 -2.27 -11.13 4.84
C PHE A 105 -3.36 -11.07 3.77
N LYS A 106 -4.44 -11.85 3.91
CA LYS A 106 -5.58 -11.78 2.98
C LYS A 106 -6.35 -10.48 3.08
N LYS A 107 -6.54 -9.94 4.29
CA LYS A 107 -7.20 -8.63 4.50
C LYS A 107 -6.43 -7.51 3.79
N GLU A 108 -5.11 -7.49 3.92
CA GLU A 108 -4.27 -6.41 3.39
C GLU A 108 -3.94 -6.59 1.90
N THR A 109 -3.65 -7.81 1.43
CA THR A 109 -3.21 -8.08 0.05
C THR A 109 -4.32 -8.54 -0.89
N GLY A 110 -5.47 -8.95 -0.37
CA GLY A 110 -6.55 -9.59 -1.12
C GLY A 110 -6.32 -11.07 -1.46
N LEU A 111 -5.11 -11.61 -1.23
CA LEU A 111 -4.70 -12.97 -1.56
C LEU A 111 -4.30 -13.77 -0.31
N THR A 112 -4.40 -15.10 -0.36
CA THR A 112 -3.77 -15.91 0.70
C THR A 112 -2.26 -15.95 0.49
N PRO A 113 -1.45 -16.14 1.55
CA PRO A 113 0.01 -16.23 1.42
C PRO A 113 0.46 -17.23 0.34
N HIS A 114 -0.16 -18.42 0.31
CA HIS A 114 0.14 -19.45 -0.69
C HIS A 114 -0.17 -19.00 -2.13
N THR A 115 -1.35 -18.41 -2.37
CA THR A 115 -1.71 -17.90 -3.71
C THR A 115 -0.79 -16.76 -4.15
N TYR A 116 -0.37 -15.91 -3.21
CA TYR A 116 0.56 -14.83 -3.46
C TYR A 116 1.92 -15.36 -3.92
N ILE A 117 2.51 -16.32 -3.20
CA ILE A 117 3.79 -16.97 -3.57
C ILE A 117 3.73 -17.56 -4.98
N ILE A 118 2.65 -18.30 -5.31
CA ILE A 118 2.48 -18.88 -6.65
C ILE A 118 2.47 -17.79 -7.72
N SER A 119 1.68 -16.73 -7.51
CA SER A 119 1.59 -15.61 -8.47
C SER A 119 2.93 -14.89 -8.64
N ALA A 120 3.67 -14.72 -7.54
CA ALA A 120 4.99 -14.10 -7.54
C ALA A 120 6.02 -14.95 -8.29
N ARG A 121 6.01 -16.28 -8.12
CA ARG A 121 6.86 -17.20 -8.89
C ARG A 121 6.57 -17.16 -10.39
N ILE A 122 5.29 -17.16 -10.78
CA ILE A 122 4.88 -17.04 -12.18
C ILE A 122 5.37 -15.73 -12.77
N ASN A 123 5.22 -14.61 -12.04
CA ASN A 123 5.65 -13.31 -12.53
C ASN A 123 7.18 -13.21 -12.60
N ALA A 124 7.91 -13.75 -11.64
CA ALA A 124 9.37 -13.81 -11.68
C ALA A 124 9.88 -14.61 -12.90
N ALA A 125 9.25 -15.74 -13.21
CA ALA A 125 9.61 -16.58 -14.35
C ALA A 125 9.35 -15.92 -15.73
N LYS A 126 8.47 -14.92 -15.84
CA LYS A 126 8.25 -14.18 -17.10
C LYS A 126 9.44 -13.30 -17.50
N PHE A 127 10.32 -12.98 -16.56
CA PHE A 127 11.48 -12.11 -16.77
C PHE A 127 12.80 -12.88 -16.89
N TYR A 128 12.75 -14.22 -16.93
CA TYR A 128 13.84 -15.12 -17.29
C TYR A 128 13.62 -15.69 -18.69
#